data_AF-A0A7S1N1L8-F1
#
_entry.id   AF-A0A7S1N1L8-F1
#
_cell.length_a   1.000
_cell.length_b   1.000
_cell.length_c   1.000
_cell.angle_alpha   90.00
_cell.angle_beta   90.00
_cell.angle_gamma   90.00
#
_symmetry.space_group_name_H-M   'P 1'
#
loop_
_entity.id
_entity.type
_entity.pdbx_description
1 polymer ?
#
loop_
_entity_poly.entity_id
_entity_poly.type
_entity_poly.pdbx_seq_one_letter_code
_entity_poly.pdbx_strand_id
1 'polypeptide(L)'
;MPRPDHTPVASRGHALEFNGSTSVHVPSLQALGEVLNSFELEFWVLSSYTRPSTLFHAGANDALFALSLNEPMPGGGPVPEDAVDSGWCTMHFTLRDDQQRCVSGFVCYPVLDGQWHHVQWCVEDASANRMHACMDGMQLSITLCDEGGPCDWPQLTEGLQIGAAVSKLANVCTSHFIGSLSDVALWSSSPRRHAIARWPLSHAVGPTALDVVGGHDAAVTRGHWDIAGFPASAGLFNGLNAYVDLGCVGDFGAYLRRCGVEFWIRPRTGQGPCCIFDSIDGDQGGLRLSLRPGAGGTPALLALSVQDSHQRLLTAEAPCPIDNGQWRHVCWRVEDSEQRRVSLEVDGEWIEVSISPTSSPSPPTEFKAWARSAVLGR
;
A
#
# COMPACT_ATOMS: atom_id res chain seq x y z
N MET A 1 43.62 2.80 21.57
CA MET A 1 42.27 3.09 22.11
C MET A 1 41.26 2.51 21.15
N PRO A 2 40.35 1.61 21.58
CA PRO A 2 39.31 1.08 20.70
C PRO A 2 38.28 2.18 20.41
N ARG A 3 37.78 2.22 19.17
CA ARG A 3 36.66 3.08 18.76
C ARG A 3 35.40 2.70 19.57
N PRO A 4 34.53 3.65 19.92
CA PRO A 4 33.24 3.31 20.50
C PRO A 4 32.41 2.57 19.44
N ASP A 5 31.92 1.39 19.79
CA ASP A 5 30.86 0.70 19.07
C ASP A 5 29.64 1.63 19.03
N HIS A 6 29.32 2.12 17.84
CA HIS A 6 28.04 2.74 17.58
C HIS A 6 27.06 1.64 17.17
N THR A 7 26.51 0.94 18.15
CA THR A 7 25.27 0.19 17.95
C THR A 7 24.16 1.24 17.71
N PRO A 8 23.49 1.25 16.55
CA PRO A 8 22.39 2.18 16.33
C PRO A 8 21.26 1.82 17.29
N VAL A 9 20.92 2.76 18.17
CA VAL A 9 19.70 2.68 18.99
C VAL A 9 18.52 2.86 18.05
N ALA A 10 17.81 1.76 17.78
CA ALA A 10 16.62 1.74 16.93
C ALA A 10 15.49 2.60 17.54
N SER A 11 15.14 3.70 16.86
CA SER A 11 13.96 4.53 17.18
C SER A 11 12.72 3.97 16.48
N ARG A 12 11.67 3.71 17.27
CA ARG A 12 10.53 2.80 17.04
C ARG A 12 9.24 3.57 16.67
N GLY A 13 8.53 3.20 15.59
CA GLY A 13 7.24 3.74 15.13
C GLY A 13 6.12 2.69 14.98
N HIS A 14 4.86 3.09 14.74
CA HIS A 14 3.63 2.37 15.14
C HIS A 14 3.03 1.37 14.12
N ALA A 15 2.82 0.11 14.52
CA ALA A 15 2.10 -0.96 13.81
C ALA A 15 1.14 -1.69 14.79
N LEU A 16 0.25 -2.55 14.28
CA LEU A 16 -0.56 -3.42 15.14
C LEU A 16 0.15 -4.76 15.32
N GLU A 17 0.41 -5.12 16.57
CA GLU A 17 0.98 -6.42 16.93
C GLU A 17 -0.13 -7.43 17.19
N PHE A 18 0.05 -8.59 16.58
CA PHE A 18 -0.75 -9.78 16.74
C PHE A 18 0.02 -10.77 17.60
N ASN A 19 -0.54 -11.09 18.77
CA ASN A 19 0.12 -11.94 19.77
C ASN A 19 -0.40 -13.38 19.80
N GLY A 20 -1.10 -13.83 18.76
CA GLY A 20 -1.73 -15.16 18.71
C GLY A 20 -3.10 -15.24 19.40
N SER A 21 -3.60 -14.12 19.92
CA SER A 21 -4.99 -13.97 20.36
C SER A 21 -5.65 -12.68 19.85
N THR A 22 -4.84 -11.79 19.28
CA THR A 22 -5.29 -10.57 18.61
C THR A 22 -6.01 -10.91 17.33
N SER A 23 -7.03 -10.13 17.00
CA SER A 23 -7.65 -10.14 15.69
C SER A 23 -8.33 -8.79 15.42
N VAL A 24 -8.45 -8.41 14.15
CA VAL A 24 -9.16 -7.21 13.73
C VAL A 24 -10.36 -7.60 12.89
N HIS A 25 -11.54 -7.14 13.27
CA HIS A 25 -12.79 -7.45 12.60
C HIS A 25 -13.34 -6.21 11.90
N VAL A 26 -13.47 -6.30 10.59
CA VAL A 26 -14.13 -5.30 9.74
C VAL A 26 -15.56 -5.77 9.52
N PRO A 27 -16.57 -5.16 10.19
CA PRO A 27 -17.92 -5.73 10.28
C PRO A 27 -18.67 -5.78 8.93
N SER A 28 -18.37 -4.87 8.01
CA SER A 28 -18.92 -4.91 6.67
C SER A 28 -18.01 -4.18 5.71
N LEU A 29 -17.49 -4.91 4.74
CA LEU A 29 -16.86 -4.33 3.56
C LEU A 29 -17.86 -4.44 2.41
N GLN A 30 -18.81 -3.50 2.41
CA GLN A 30 -19.81 -3.42 1.34
C GLN A 30 -19.05 -3.34 0.00
N ALA A 31 -19.46 -4.17 -0.96
CA ALA A 31 -18.80 -4.34 -2.26
C ALA A 31 -17.55 -5.25 -2.31
N LEU A 32 -17.11 -5.92 -1.22
CA LEU A 32 -16.01 -6.90 -1.34
C LEU A 32 -16.32 -7.96 -2.41
N GLY A 33 -17.50 -8.58 -2.35
CA GLY A 33 -17.92 -9.58 -3.36
C GLY A 33 -17.99 -9.02 -4.78
N GLU A 34 -18.26 -7.73 -4.95
CA GLU A 34 -18.34 -7.08 -6.26
C GLU A 34 -16.95 -6.90 -6.90
N VAL A 35 -15.89 -6.88 -6.09
CA VAL A 35 -14.51 -6.70 -6.54
C VAL A 35 -13.69 -7.98 -6.54
N LEU A 36 -14.18 -9.08 -5.96
CA LEU A 36 -13.41 -10.34 -5.85
C LEU A 36 -13.02 -10.95 -7.22
N ASN A 37 -13.72 -10.59 -8.29
CA ASN A 37 -13.29 -11.00 -9.63
C ASN A 37 -11.99 -10.31 -10.07
N SER A 38 -11.69 -9.11 -9.56
CA SER A 38 -10.58 -8.25 -9.98
C SER A 38 -10.25 -7.20 -8.89
N PHE A 39 -9.31 -7.51 -8.00
CA PHE A 39 -8.87 -6.64 -6.90
C PHE A 39 -7.35 -6.70 -6.67
N GLU A 40 -6.85 -5.80 -5.83
CA GLU A 40 -5.48 -5.84 -5.29
C GLU A 40 -5.53 -5.66 -3.77
N LEU A 41 -4.91 -6.58 -3.05
CA LEU A 41 -4.69 -6.48 -1.60
C LEU A 41 -3.21 -6.15 -1.37
N GLU A 42 -2.95 -5.09 -0.63
CA GLU A 42 -1.59 -4.62 -0.30
C GLU A 42 -1.44 -4.48 1.21
N PHE A 43 -0.30 -4.89 1.77
CA PHE A 43 0.02 -4.73 3.18
C PHE A 43 1.51 -4.90 3.46
N TRP A 44 1.92 -4.50 4.65
CA TRP A 44 3.22 -4.81 5.23
C TRP A 44 3.09 -5.84 6.34
N VAL A 45 4.02 -6.78 6.38
CA VAL A 45 4.05 -7.86 7.38
C VAL A 45 5.45 -8.01 7.98
N LEU A 46 5.50 -8.24 9.29
CA LEU A 46 6.71 -8.66 10.00
C LEU A 46 6.36 -9.86 10.87
N SER A 47 7.09 -10.97 10.72
CA SER A 47 6.94 -12.12 11.60
C SER A 47 8.22 -12.97 11.61
N SER A 48 8.36 -13.78 12.65
CA SER A 48 9.31 -14.91 12.71
C SER A 48 8.60 -16.20 13.12
N TYR A 49 7.26 -16.18 13.12
CA TYR A 49 6.44 -17.28 13.61
C TYR A 49 6.11 -18.25 12.48
N THR A 50 6.65 -19.46 12.56
CA THR A 50 6.62 -20.45 11.47
C THR A 50 5.41 -21.38 11.47
N ARG A 51 4.51 -21.29 12.45
CA ARG A 51 3.33 -22.17 12.47
C ARG A 51 2.25 -21.69 11.48
N PRO A 52 1.38 -22.61 11.01
CA PRO A 52 0.22 -22.25 10.20
C PRO A 52 -0.58 -21.12 10.86
N SER A 53 -0.90 -20.08 10.09
CA SER A 53 -1.69 -18.94 10.55
C SER A 53 -2.41 -18.25 9.41
N THR A 54 -3.44 -17.46 9.74
CA THR A 54 -4.25 -16.75 8.76
C THR A 54 -4.06 -15.25 8.91
N LEU A 55 -3.71 -14.58 7.81
CA LEU A 55 -3.57 -13.13 7.75
C LEU A 55 -4.90 -12.45 7.42
N PHE A 56 -5.65 -13.00 6.46
CA PHE A 56 -6.93 -12.44 6.03
C PHE A 56 -7.95 -13.55 5.83
N HIS A 57 -9.16 -13.34 6.29
CA HIS A 57 -10.26 -14.29 6.15
C HIS A 57 -11.61 -13.58 6.09
N ALA A 58 -12.35 -13.77 5.00
CA ALA A 58 -13.74 -13.35 4.87
C ALA A 58 -14.55 -14.48 4.23
N GLY A 59 -15.79 -14.66 4.67
CA GLY A 59 -16.65 -15.73 4.17
C GLY A 59 -18.12 -15.37 4.19
N ALA A 60 -18.90 -16.09 3.39
CA ALA A 60 -20.36 -16.13 3.49
C ALA A 60 -20.84 -17.41 2.81
N ASN A 61 -21.67 -18.19 3.50
CA ASN A 61 -22.07 -19.53 3.04
C ASN A 61 -20.84 -20.38 2.72
N ASP A 62 -20.66 -20.74 1.45
CA ASP A 62 -19.54 -21.51 0.95
C ASP A 62 -18.42 -20.66 0.34
N ALA A 63 -18.68 -19.38 0.07
CA ALA A 63 -17.67 -18.48 -0.45
C ALA A 63 -16.59 -18.16 0.58
N LEU A 64 -15.36 -17.99 0.10
CA LEU A 64 -14.16 -17.77 0.89
C LEU A 64 -13.24 -16.79 0.17
N PHE A 65 -12.73 -15.84 0.93
CA PHE A 65 -11.55 -15.04 0.63
C PHE A 65 -10.56 -15.28 1.75
N ALA A 66 -9.38 -15.83 1.45
CA ALA A 66 -8.38 -16.11 2.47
C ALA A 66 -6.95 -15.97 1.97
N LEU A 67 -6.10 -15.46 2.86
CA LEU A 67 -4.65 -15.46 2.73
C LEU A 67 -4.05 -15.99 4.03
N SER A 68 -3.28 -17.07 3.91
CA SER A 68 -2.69 -17.78 5.05
C SER A 68 -1.21 -18.09 4.85
N LEU A 69 -0.50 -18.30 5.95
CA LEU A 69 0.91 -18.63 5.99
C LEU A 69 1.08 -20.08 6.47
N ASN A 70 1.94 -20.85 5.81
CA ASN A 70 2.32 -22.22 6.18
C ASN A 70 1.14 -23.18 6.39
N GLU A 71 0.00 -22.94 5.75
CA GLU A 71 -1.11 -23.90 5.76
C GLU A 71 -0.68 -25.20 5.07
N PRO A 72 -1.09 -26.38 5.57
CA PRO A 72 -0.78 -27.63 4.93
C PRO A 72 -1.34 -27.65 3.51
N MET A 73 -0.47 -27.90 2.53
CA MET A 73 -0.89 -27.99 1.13
C MET A 73 -1.94 -29.09 0.95
N PRO A 74 -3.05 -28.82 0.24
CA PRO A 74 -3.94 -29.88 -0.23
C PRO A 74 -3.13 -30.87 -1.07
N GLY A 75 -2.98 -32.11 -0.60
CA GLY A 75 -2.16 -33.14 -1.25
C GLY A 75 -0.74 -33.33 -0.72
N GLY A 76 -0.34 -32.62 0.35
CA GLY A 76 0.88 -32.92 1.10
C GLY A 76 2.21 -32.68 0.34
N GLY A 77 2.22 -31.72 -0.59
CA GLY A 77 3.44 -31.33 -1.28
C GLY A 77 4.51 -30.86 -0.29
N PRO A 78 5.79 -31.22 -0.50
CA PRO A 78 6.85 -30.88 0.44
C PRO A 78 7.01 -29.36 0.50
N VAL A 79 6.89 -28.81 1.72
CA VAL A 79 7.62 -27.58 2.04
C VAL A 79 9.10 -27.93 1.86
N PRO A 80 9.91 -27.13 1.14
CA PRO A 80 11.33 -27.43 0.98
C PRO A 80 11.94 -27.72 2.36
N GLU A 81 12.63 -28.86 2.53
CA GLU A 81 13.16 -29.28 3.84
C GLU A 81 14.10 -28.23 4.46
N ASP A 82 14.70 -27.37 3.63
CA ASP A 82 15.58 -26.27 4.04
C ASP A 82 14.85 -24.96 4.46
N ALA A 83 13.52 -24.91 4.36
CA ALA A 83 12.72 -23.70 4.58
C ALA A 83 12.57 -23.30 6.07
N VAL A 84 12.65 -24.26 6.98
CA VAL A 84 12.29 -24.05 8.40
C VAL A 84 13.30 -23.18 9.15
N ASP A 85 14.59 -23.24 8.77
CA ASP A 85 15.68 -22.48 9.41
C ASP A 85 16.01 -21.16 8.71
N SER A 86 15.41 -20.89 7.54
CA SER A 86 15.80 -19.79 6.65
C SER A 86 14.75 -18.67 6.54
N GLY A 87 13.69 -18.72 7.36
CA GLY A 87 12.61 -17.72 7.35
C GLY A 87 11.62 -17.88 6.18
N TRP A 88 11.72 -18.96 5.42
CA TRP A 88 10.82 -19.26 4.30
C TRP A 88 9.44 -19.65 4.79
N CYS A 89 8.42 -19.16 4.10
CA CYS A 89 7.05 -19.61 4.28
C CYS A 89 6.40 -19.95 2.95
N THR A 90 5.31 -20.72 3.00
CA THR A 90 4.33 -20.76 1.93
C THR A 90 3.23 -19.75 2.24
N MET A 91 3.01 -18.79 1.34
CA MET A 91 1.85 -17.90 1.41
C MET A 91 0.78 -18.46 0.47
N HIS A 92 -0.35 -18.83 1.04
CA HIS A 92 -1.49 -19.43 0.35
C HIS A 92 -2.56 -18.38 0.08
N PHE A 93 -3.00 -18.32 -1.17
CA PHE A 93 -4.05 -17.44 -1.66
C PHE A 93 -5.24 -18.32 -2.03
N THR A 94 -6.43 -17.99 -1.53
CA THR A 94 -7.64 -18.76 -1.83
C THR A 94 -8.81 -17.83 -2.08
N LEU A 95 -9.47 -18.02 -3.22
CA LEU A 95 -10.79 -17.50 -3.49
C LEU A 95 -11.73 -18.66 -3.84
N ARG A 96 -12.90 -18.68 -3.21
CA ARG A 96 -13.96 -19.64 -3.51
C ARG A 96 -15.28 -18.92 -3.59
N ASP A 97 -16.09 -19.24 -4.58
CA ASP A 97 -17.42 -18.67 -4.73
C ASP A 97 -18.51 -19.55 -4.08
N ASP A 98 -19.78 -19.13 -4.18
CA ASP A 98 -20.88 -19.87 -3.55
C ASP A 98 -21.24 -21.18 -4.25
N GLN A 99 -20.73 -21.39 -5.48
CA GLN A 99 -20.85 -22.63 -6.24
C GLN A 99 -19.67 -23.58 -5.99
N GLN A 100 -18.83 -23.30 -4.99
CA GLN A 100 -17.64 -24.08 -4.64
C GLN A 100 -16.56 -24.11 -5.74
N ARG A 101 -16.64 -23.23 -6.75
CA ARG A 101 -15.50 -23.04 -7.66
C ARG A 101 -14.41 -22.34 -6.88
N CYS A 102 -13.20 -22.85 -6.99
CA CYS A 102 -12.07 -22.40 -6.18
C CYS A 102 -10.91 -22.06 -7.11
N VAL A 103 -10.29 -20.91 -6.91
CA VAL A 103 -8.92 -20.67 -7.36
C VAL A 103 -8.05 -20.56 -6.11
N SER A 104 -7.05 -21.43 -6.03
CA SER A 104 -6.12 -21.44 -4.91
C SER A 104 -4.70 -21.67 -5.41
N GLY A 105 -3.72 -21.14 -4.70
CA GLY A 105 -2.33 -21.34 -5.02
C GLY A 105 -1.41 -20.79 -3.96
N PHE A 106 -0.11 -20.94 -4.15
CA PHE A 106 0.89 -20.49 -3.18
C PHE A 106 2.14 -19.92 -3.84
N VAL A 107 2.86 -19.13 -3.06
CA VAL A 107 4.26 -18.74 -3.34
C VAL A 107 5.13 -19.11 -2.14
N CYS A 108 6.41 -19.39 -2.43
CA CYS A 108 7.43 -19.56 -1.40
C CYS A 108 8.28 -18.29 -1.34
N TYR A 109 8.38 -17.64 -0.18
CA TYR A 109 9.19 -16.44 0.01
C TYR A 109 9.63 -16.30 1.48
N PRO A 110 10.82 -15.74 1.78
CA PRO A 110 11.33 -15.59 3.14
C PRO A 110 10.70 -14.43 3.93
N VAL A 111 9.37 -14.40 4.09
CA VAL A 111 8.68 -13.32 4.85
C VAL A 111 8.73 -13.52 6.39
N LEU A 112 9.24 -14.65 6.87
CA LEU A 112 9.28 -15.00 8.30
C LEU A 112 10.69 -14.85 8.89
N ASP A 113 11.51 -13.96 8.34
CA ASP A 113 12.88 -13.71 8.76
C ASP A 113 13.01 -12.66 9.90
N GLY A 114 11.87 -12.17 10.40
CA GLY A 114 11.80 -11.12 11.41
C GLY A 114 11.97 -9.70 10.87
N GLN A 115 11.98 -9.50 9.55
CA GLN A 115 12.01 -8.21 8.89
C GLN A 115 10.64 -7.83 8.33
N TRP A 116 10.50 -6.57 7.93
CA TRP A 116 9.30 -6.08 7.25
C TRP A 116 9.36 -6.43 5.78
N HIS A 117 8.27 -7.01 5.28
CA HIS A 117 8.07 -7.28 3.88
C HIS A 117 6.82 -6.57 3.37
N HIS A 118 6.90 -6.06 2.16
CA HIS A 118 5.76 -5.55 1.42
C HIS A 118 5.14 -6.66 0.60
N VAL A 119 3.83 -6.82 0.70
CA VAL A 119 3.09 -7.89 0.03
C VAL A 119 1.96 -7.27 -0.78
N GLN A 120 1.86 -7.67 -2.04
CA GLN A 120 0.71 -7.39 -2.90
C GLN A 120 0.17 -8.69 -3.46
N TRP A 121 -1.14 -8.89 -3.38
CA TRP A 121 -1.86 -9.94 -4.06
C TRP A 121 -2.77 -9.30 -5.11
N CYS A 122 -2.45 -9.52 -6.38
CA CYS A 122 -3.15 -8.95 -7.51
C CYS A 122 -3.98 -10.03 -8.20
N VAL A 123 -5.29 -9.87 -8.17
CA VAL A 123 -6.23 -10.69 -8.92
C VAL A 123 -6.71 -9.88 -10.11
N GLU A 124 -6.30 -10.30 -11.30
CA GLU A 124 -6.68 -9.64 -12.56
C GLU A 124 -8.03 -10.14 -13.05
N ASP A 125 -8.24 -11.46 -12.94
CA ASP A 125 -9.48 -12.13 -13.36
C ASP A 125 -9.58 -13.50 -12.68
N ALA A 126 -10.34 -13.55 -11.59
CA ALA A 126 -10.55 -14.78 -10.82
C ALA A 126 -11.21 -15.89 -11.66
N SER A 127 -12.15 -15.52 -12.55
CA SER A 127 -12.85 -16.47 -13.42
C SER A 127 -11.93 -17.16 -14.44
N ALA A 128 -10.82 -16.50 -14.78
CA ALA A 128 -9.78 -17.01 -15.67
C ALA A 128 -8.54 -17.53 -14.91
N ASN A 129 -8.61 -17.64 -13.58
CA ASN A 129 -7.49 -18.00 -12.70
C ASN A 129 -6.24 -17.12 -12.87
N ARG A 130 -6.41 -15.86 -13.26
CA ARG A 130 -5.29 -14.92 -13.47
C ARG A 130 -5.03 -14.10 -12.21
N MET A 131 -3.98 -14.47 -11.50
CA MET A 131 -3.48 -13.76 -10.34
C MET A 131 -1.97 -13.86 -10.21
N HIS A 132 -1.36 -12.87 -9.58
CA HIS A 132 0.06 -12.86 -9.23
C HIS A 132 0.26 -12.24 -7.84
N ALA A 133 1.43 -12.44 -7.27
CA ALA A 133 1.82 -11.77 -6.03
C ALA A 133 3.07 -10.93 -6.28
N CYS A 134 3.25 -9.84 -5.55
CA CYS A 134 4.52 -9.12 -5.46
C CYS A 134 5.00 -9.15 -4.02
N MET A 135 6.28 -9.47 -3.82
CA MET A 135 6.94 -9.43 -2.51
C MET A 135 8.11 -8.46 -2.63
N ASP A 136 8.13 -7.41 -1.81
CA ASP A 136 9.17 -6.37 -1.81
C ASP A 136 9.41 -5.75 -3.20
N GLY A 137 8.33 -5.58 -3.97
CA GLY A 137 8.35 -5.07 -5.34
C GLY A 137 8.76 -6.10 -6.41
N MET A 138 9.10 -7.34 -6.04
CA MET A 138 9.38 -8.42 -6.99
C MET A 138 8.12 -9.22 -7.29
N GLN A 139 7.72 -9.26 -8.57
CA GLN A 139 6.60 -10.07 -9.03
C GLN A 139 6.95 -11.56 -9.00
N LEU A 140 6.09 -12.36 -8.36
CA LEU A 140 6.17 -13.81 -8.21
C LEU A 140 4.98 -14.47 -8.90
N SER A 141 5.24 -15.58 -9.59
CA SER A 141 4.18 -16.44 -10.13
C SER A 141 3.59 -17.30 -9.01
N ILE A 142 2.27 -17.27 -8.86
CA ILE A 142 1.57 -18.16 -7.92
C ILE A 142 1.49 -19.56 -8.55
N THR A 143 1.91 -20.57 -7.80
CA THR A 143 1.71 -21.98 -8.20
C THR A 143 0.29 -22.38 -7.84
N LEU A 144 -0.55 -22.61 -8.86
CA LEU A 144 -1.96 -22.95 -8.67
C LEU A 144 -2.13 -24.40 -8.18
N CYS A 145 -3.05 -24.59 -7.23
CA CYS A 145 -3.48 -25.89 -6.72
C CYS A 145 -4.91 -26.22 -7.17
N ASP A 146 -5.78 -25.21 -7.23
CA ASP A 146 -7.14 -25.31 -7.78
C ASP A 146 -7.35 -24.26 -8.86
N GLU A 147 -8.05 -24.65 -9.93
CA GLU A 147 -8.26 -23.84 -11.15
C GLU A 147 -9.73 -23.80 -11.56
N GLY A 148 -10.64 -23.73 -10.58
CA GLY A 148 -12.08 -23.78 -10.79
C GLY A 148 -12.71 -22.52 -11.39
N GLY A 149 -11.99 -21.39 -11.46
CA GLY A 149 -12.47 -20.14 -12.07
C GLY A 149 -13.71 -19.56 -11.39
N PRO A 150 -13.64 -19.17 -10.10
CA PRO A 150 -14.78 -18.62 -9.39
C PRO A 150 -15.26 -17.30 -9.99
N CYS A 151 -16.57 -17.13 -10.12
CA CYS A 151 -17.17 -15.93 -10.70
C CYS A 151 -18.55 -15.53 -10.15
N ASP A 152 -19.18 -16.37 -9.33
CA ASP A 152 -20.49 -16.08 -8.72
C ASP A 152 -20.31 -15.68 -7.25
N TRP A 153 -19.88 -14.44 -7.04
CA TRP A 153 -19.54 -13.95 -5.71
C TRP A 153 -20.79 -13.54 -4.90
N PRO A 154 -21.05 -14.14 -3.74
CA PRO A 154 -22.02 -13.59 -2.81
C PRO A 154 -21.45 -12.36 -2.13
N GLN A 155 -22.32 -11.55 -1.52
CA GLN A 155 -21.88 -10.54 -0.56
C GLN A 155 -21.29 -11.26 0.66
N LEU A 156 -20.05 -10.93 1.02
CA LEU A 156 -19.36 -11.51 2.16
C LEU A 156 -19.84 -10.85 3.46
N THR A 157 -20.96 -11.35 3.99
CA THR A 157 -21.66 -10.77 5.15
C THR A 157 -21.01 -11.01 6.51
N GLU A 158 -20.05 -11.94 6.61
CA GLU A 158 -19.37 -12.22 7.89
C GLU A 158 -18.27 -11.20 8.23
N GLY A 159 -18.05 -10.21 7.37
CA GLY A 159 -16.98 -9.23 7.53
C GLY A 159 -15.61 -9.78 7.17
N LEU A 160 -14.60 -8.90 7.17
CA LEU A 160 -13.21 -9.27 6.96
C LEU A 160 -12.51 -9.40 8.32
N GLN A 161 -11.97 -10.59 8.57
CA GLN A 161 -11.09 -10.85 9.70
C GLN A 161 -9.64 -10.70 9.26
N ILE A 162 -8.87 -9.91 10.02
CA ILE A 162 -7.42 -9.74 9.84
C ILE A 162 -6.71 -10.34 11.06
N GLY A 163 -5.65 -11.10 10.79
CA GLY A 163 -4.79 -11.79 11.75
C GLY A 163 -5.40 -13.03 12.42
N ALA A 164 -6.52 -13.54 11.91
CA ALA A 164 -7.12 -14.82 12.30
C ALA A 164 -8.12 -15.31 11.25
N ALA A 165 -8.41 -16.61 11.26
CA ALA A 165 -9.57 -17.20 10.60
C ALA A 165 -10.78 -17.19 11.55
N VAL A 166 -12.00 -17.21 11.01
CA VAL A 166 -13.22 -17.34 11.82
C VAL A 166 -13.83 -18.73 11.59
N SER A 167 -13.99 -19.49 12.67
CA SER A 167 -14.75 -20.74 12.61
C SER A 167 -16.25 -20.44 12.63
N LYS A 168 -16.94 -20.70 11.50
CA LYS A 168 -18.39 -20.50 11.37
C LYS A 168 -19.21 -21.27 12.42
N LEU A 169 -18.74 -22.46 12.79
CA LEU A 169 -19.42 -23.34 13.74
C LEU A 169 -19.34 -22.84 15.18
N ALA A 170 -18.19 -22.26 15.56
CA ALA A 170 -17.94 -21.84 16.94
C ALA A 170 -18.13 -20.33 17.14
N ASN A 171 -18.18 -19.55 16.06
CA ASN A 171 -18.08 -18.09 16.07
C ASN A 171 -16.87 -17.60 16.90
N VAL A 172 -15.74 -18.31 16.73
CA VAL A 172 -14.50 -18.08 17.48
C VAL A 172 -13.36 -17.95 16.47
N CYS A 173 -12.45 -17.02 16.73
CA CYS A 173 -11.22 -16.88 15.95
C CYS A 173 -10.32 -18.10 16.14
N THR A 174 -9.75 -18.58 15.03
CA THR A 174 -8.84 -19.73 14.94
C THR A 174 -7.65 -19.35 14.06
N SER A 175 -6.57 -20.14 14.07
CA SER A 175 -5.39 -19.89 13.23
C SER A 175 -4.84 -18.47 13.34
N HIS A 176 -4.69 -17.98 14.58
CA HIS A 176 -4.20 -16.62 14.83
C HIS A 176 -2.79 -16.40 14.28
N PHE A 177 -2.61 -15.26 13.63
CA PHE A 177 -1.29 -14.75 13.26
C PHE A 177 -0.52 -14.26 14.49
N ILE A 178 0.79 -14.44 14.44
CA ILE A 178 1.74 -13.85 15.38
C ILE A 178 2.76 -13.04 14.60
N GLY A 179 2.86 -11.75 14.90
CA GLY A 179 3.69 -10.79 14.17
C GLY A 179 3.06 -9.41 14.15
N SER A 180 3.43 -8.58 13.20
CA SER A 180 2.89 -7.24 13.02
C SER A 180 2.38 -7.04 11.60
N LEU A 181 1.26 -6.31 11.47
CA LEU A 181 0.75 -5.85 10.18
C LEU A 181 0.66 -4.32 10.16
N SER A 182 0.87 -3.75 8.97
CA SER A 182 0.65 -2.34 8.73
C SER A 182 0.19 -2.06 7.31
N ASP A 183 -0.44 -0.91 7.13
CA ASP A 183 -0.87 -0.33 5.86
C ASP A 183 -1.64 -1.31 4.96
N VAL A 184 -2.64 -1.95 5.56
CA VAL A 184 -3.53 -2.86 4.84
C VAL A 184 -4.45 -2.04 3.95
N ALA A 185 -4.35 -2.21 2.64
CA ALA A 185 -5.17 -1.54 1.65
C ALA A 185 -5.81 -2.55 0.71
N LEU A 186 -7.08 -2.32 0.38
CA LEU A 186 -7.80 -3.05 -0.66
C LEU A 186 -8.15 -2.08 -1.79
N TRP A 187 -7.81 -2.47 -3.01
CA TRP A 187 -8.05 -1.70 -4.21
C TRP A 187 -8.93 -2.49 -5.19
N SER A 188 -9.76 -1.79 -5.95
CA SER A 188 -10.35 -2.35 -7.17
C SER A 188 -9.31 -2.35 -8.30
N SER A 189 -9.36 -3.32 -9.22
CA SER A 189 -8.40 -3.35 -10.36
C SER A 189 -9.04 -2.96 -11.71
N SER A 190 -10.38 -2.87 -11.80
CA SER A 190 -11.10 -2.56 -13.05
C SER A 190 -12.46 -1.91 -12.77
N PRO A 191 -12.95 -0.97 -13.61
CA PRO A 191 -12.31 -0.35 -14.77
C PRO A 191 -11.38 0.83 -14.43
N ARG A 192 -11.33 1.25 -13.15
CA ARG A 192 -10.37 2.24 -12.64
C ARG A 192 -9.94 1.85 -11.24
N ARG A 193 -8.63 1.70 -11.05
CA ARG A 193 -8.04 1.43 -9.73
C ARG A 193 -8.37 2.56 -8.77
N HIS A 194 -9.07 2.24 -7.69
CA HIS A 194 -9.35 3.13 -6.58
C HIS A 194 -9.32 2.33 -5.27
N ALA A 195 -8.93 2.98 -4.18
CA ALA A 195 -8.92 2.36 -2.87
C ALA A 195 -10.37 2.17 -2.41
N ILE A 196 -10.65 0.96 -1.92
CA ILE A 196 -11.95 0.58 -1.33
C ILE A 196 -11.90 0.80 0.17
N ALA A 197 -10.80 0.38 0.80
CA ALA A 197 -10.55 0.54 2.21
C ALA A 197 -9.04 0.59 2.45
N ARG A 198 -8.63 1.33 3.48
CA ARG A 198 -7.25 1.36 3.94
C ARG A 198 -7.21 1.49 5.45
N TRP A 199 -6.62 0.51 6.11
CA TRP A 199 -6.26 0.56 7.52
C TRP A 199 -4.74 0.70 7.63
N PRO A 200 -4.23 1.90 7.96
CA PRO A 200 -2.81 2.09 8.21
C PRO A 200 -2.28 1.16 9.31
N LEU A 201 -3.15 0.76 10.25
CA LEU A 201 -2.82 0.01 11.48
C LEU A 201 -1.65 0.62 12.27
N SER A 202 -1.38 1.91 12.06
CA SER A 202 -0.41 2.73 12.78
C SER A 202 -1.10 3.78 13.63
N HIS A 203 -2.40 4.03 13.39
CA HIS A 203 -3.22 4.99 14.11
C HIS A 203 -4.53 4.32 14.54
N ALA A 204 -4.85 4.47 15.82
CA ALA A 204 -6.08 3.97 16.40
C ALA A 204 -6.53 4.82 17.57
N VAL A 205 -7.82 4.75 17.84
CA VAL A 205 -8.44 5.36 19.02
C VAL A 205 -9.06 4.24 19.82
N GLY A 206 -8.38 3.82 20.90
CA GLY A 206 -8.82 2.70 21.73
C GLY A 206 -8.84 1.37 20.94
N PRO A 207 -9.96 0.63 20.92
CA PRO A 207 -10.08 -0.65 20.23
C PRO A 207 -10.49 -0.51 18.75
N THR A 208 -10.36 0.67 18.14
CA THR A 208 -10.80 0.89 16.75
C THR A 208 -9.62 1.25 15.84
N ALA A 209 -9.43 0.47 14.78
CA ALA A 209 -8.56 0.81 13.65
C ALA A 209 -9.38 1.57 12.61
N LEU A 210 -8.99 2.80 12.31
CA LEU A 210 -9.74 3.66 11.39
C LEU A 210 -9.47 3.28 9.94
N ASP A 211 -10.53 3.21 9.14
CA ASP A 211 -10.41 3.19 7.67
C ASP A 211 -10.31 4.64 7.18
N VAL A 212 -9.18 4.99 6.57
CA VAL A 212 -8.93 6.37 6.09
C VAL A 212 -9.50 6.63 4.70
N VAL A 213 -10.15 5.65 4.06
CA VAL A 213 -10.71 5.80 2.71
C VAL A 213 -12.21 5.54 2.68
N GLY A 214 -12.66 4.34 3.06
CA GLY A 214 -14.02 3.88 2.83
C GLY A 214 -14.97 4.03 4.02
N GLY A 215 -14.45 4.44 5.19
CA GLY A 215 -15.21 4.49 6.44
C GLY A 215 -15.56 3.10 7.03
N HIS A 216 -14.87 2.04 6.59
CA HIS A 216 -14.98 0.69 7.10
C HIS A 216 -14.13 0.48 8.36
N ASP A 217 -14.38 1.26 9.42
CA ASP A 217 -13.65 1.15 10.69
C ASP A 217 -13.68 -0.27 11.24
N ALA A 218 -12.53 -0.73 11.73
CA ALA A 218 -12.35 -2.10 12.18
C ALA A 218 -12.21 -2.17 13.71
N ALA A 219 -12.82 -3.18 14.31
CA ALA A 219 -12.72 -3.46 15.73
C ALA A 219 -11.50 -4.34 16.02
N VAL A 220 -10.58 -3.83 16.83
CA VAL A 220 -9.39 -4.54 17.30
C VAL A 220 -9.68 -5.25 18.62
N THR A 221 -9.60 -6.58 18.59
CA THR A 221 -9.79 -7.43 19.77
C THR A 221 -8.43 -7.87 20.31
N ARG A 222 -8.16 -7.57 21.59
CA ARG A 222 -6.92 -7.98 22.30
C ARG A 222 -5.62 -7.58 21.59
N GLY A 223 -5.68 -6.56 20.74
CA GLY A 223 -4.51 -6.02 20.06
C GLY A 223 -3.75 -5.07 20.98
N HIS A 224 -2.44 -5.11 20.83
CA HIS A 224 -1.56 -4.07 21.35
C HIS A 224 -0.97 -3.35 20.14
N TRP A 225 -1.02 -2.03 20.15
CA TRP A 225 -0.34 -1.23 19.14
C TRP A 225 1.14 -1.31 19.45
N ASP A 226 1.88 -2.13 18.69
CA ASP A 226 3.32 -2.10 18.81
C ASP A 226 3.81 -0.81 18.16
N ILE A 227 4.16 0.13 19.02
CA ILE A 227 4.73 1.42 18.68
C ILE A 227 6.15 1.25 18.11
N ALA A 228 6.60 0.01 17.85
CA ALA A 228 7.86 -0.33 17.23
C ALA A 228 7.71 -1.15 15.94
N GLY A 229 8.08 -0.57 14.81
CA GLY A 229 8.34 -1.34 13.60
C GLY A 229 8.07 -0.63 12.29
N PHE A 230 6.99 0.13 12.09
CA PHE A 230 6.57 0.50 10.73
C PHE A 230 6.18 1.99 10.51
N PRO A 231 6.85 2.69 9.56
CA PRO A 231 8.24 2.51 9.30
C PRO A 231 9.04 3.70 9.85
N ALA A 232 10.06 3.33 10.61
CA ALA A 232 11.27 4.11 10.84
C ALA A 232 12.09 4.34 9.53
N SER A 233 11.50 4.11 8.35
CA SER A 233 12.07 4.42 7.03
C SER A 233 11.68 5.81 6.52
N ALA A 234 10.81 6.53 7.22
CA ALA A 234 10.58 7.94 6.92
C ALA A 234 11.91 8.70 7.04
N GLY A 235 12.46 9.09 5.89
CA GLY A 235 13.65 9.93 5.85
C GLY A 235 13.40 11.21 6.65
N LEU A 236 14.25 11.49 7.64
CA LEU A 236 14.23 12.80 8.29
C LEU A 236 14.99 13.77 7.39
N PHE A 237 14.26 14.53 6.59
CA PHE A 237 14.83 15.59 5.77
C PHE A 237 15.03 16.85 6.64
N ASN A 238 16.28 17.31 6.72
CA ASN A 238 16.66 18.47 7.54
C ASN A 238 16.36 19.82 6.87
N GLY A 239 15.85 19.81 5.63
CA GLY A 239 15.58 21.01 4.83
C GLY A 239 16.81 21.76 4.35
N LEU A 240 18.00 21.14 4.43
CA LEU A 240 19.27 21.75 4.04
C LEU A 240 20.00 20.94 2.97
N ASN A 241 20.25 19.65 3.24
CA ASN A 241 21.06 18.78 2.39
C ASN A 241 20.75 17.29 2.50
N ALA A 242 19.80 16.90 3.35
CA ALA A 242 19.29 15.54 3.34
C ALA A 242 18.38 15.40 2.13
N TYR A 243 18.67 14.43 1.26
CA TYR A 243 17.83 13.99 0.15
C TYR A 243 18.10 12.51 -0.12
N VAL A 244 17.18 11.81 -0.79
CA VAL A 244 17.41 10.45 -1.31
C VAL A 244 17.55 10.54 -2.82
N ASP A 245 18.72 10.18 -3.34
CA ASP A 245 18.93 10.02 -4.78
C ASP A 245 18.50 8.61 -5.17
N LEU A 246 17.47 8.52 -6.00
CA LEU A 246 16.92 7.26 -6.52
C LEU A 246 17.74 6.72 -7.70
N GLY A 247 18.78 7.43 -8.13
CA GLY A 247 19.50 7.12 -9.35
C GLY A 247 18.59 7.20 -10.57
N CYS A 248 19.04 6.63 -11.69
CA CYS A 248 18.26 6.62 -12.93
C CYS A 248 17.03 5.72 -12.82
N VAL A 249 15.84 6.32 -12.90
CA VAL A 249 14.54 5.62 -12.80
C VAL A 249 14.10 5.07 -14.17
N GLY A 250 15.06 4.72 -15.04
CA GLY A 250 14.82 4.12 -16.35
C GLY A 250 13.88 4.94 -17.25
N ASP A 251 12.81 4.31 -17.69
CA ASP A 251 11.82 4.86 -18.60
C ASP A 251 10.71 5.68 -17.90
N PHE A 252 10.87 6.08 -16.63
CA PHE A 252 9.85 6.82 -15.86
C PHE A 252 9.29 8.04 -16.64
N GLY A 253 10.13 8.72 -17.42
CA GLY A 253 9.71 9.79 -18.33
C GLY A 253 8.56 9.42 -19.27
N ALA A 254 8.58 8.22 -19.86
CA ALA A 254 7.55 7.76 -20.79
C ALA A 254 6.15 7.70 -20.15
N TYR A 255 6.06 7.60 -18.82
CA TYR A 255 4.81 7.52 -18.08
C TYR A 255 4.29 8.87 -17.60
N LEU A 256 5.02 9.97 -17.76
CA LEU A 256 4.58 11.28 -17.24
C LEU A 256 3.29 11.83 -17.86
N ARG A 257 2.84 11.26 -19.00
CA ARG A 257 1.52 11.55 -19.55
C ARG A 257 0.40 11.09 -18.61
N ARG A 258 0.63 9.97 -17.91
CA ARG A 258 -0.29 9.31 -16.97
C ARG A 258 0.50 8.63 -15.85
N CYS A 259 0.66 9.31 -14.72
CA CYS A 259 1.41 8.80 -13.58
C CYS A 259 0.75 9.17 -12.25
N GLY A 260 0.98 8.36 -11.23
CA GLY A 260 0.62 8.64 -9.85
C GLY A 260 1.84 8.68 -8.96
N VAL A 261 1.84 9.55 -7.96
CA VAL A 261 2.82 9.56 -6.87
C VAL A 261 2.07 9.60 -5.56
N GLU A 262 2.36 8.62 -4.70
CA GLU A 262 1.70 8.42 -3.43
C GLU A 262 2.73 8.31 -2.30
N PHE A 263 2.49 9.01 -1.18
CA PHE A 263 3.39 9.01 -0.03
C PHE A 263 2.70 9.50 1.24
N TRP A 264 3.35 9.24 2.37
CA TRP A 264 3.04 9.87 3.66
C TRP A 264 4.03 11.01 3.94
N ILE A 265 3.55 12.13 4.45
CA ILE A 265 4.39 13.28 4.82
C ILE A 265 3.95 13.87 6.17
N ARG A 266 4.94 14.34 6.95
CA ARG A 266 4.72 15.16 8.15
C ARG A 266 5.58 16.41 8.10
N PRO A 267 5.11 17.51 7.51
CA PRO A 267 5.83 18.76 7.46
C PRO A 267 5.98 19.36 8.87
N ARG A 268 7.10 20.02 9.15
CA ARG A 268 7.21 20.85 10.36
C ARG A 268 6.52 22.19 10.12
N THR A 269 5.78 22.66 11.11
CA THR A 269 5.16 24.00 11.10
C THR A 269 6.22 25.08 10.89
N GLY A 270 5.91 26.08 10.07
CA GLY A 270 6.78 27.25 9.84
C GLY A 270 8.05 26.99 9.01
N GLN A 271 8.17 25.84 8.35
CA GLN A 271 9.19 25.63 7.31
C GLN A 271 8.92 26.52 6.09
N GLY A 272 9.96 26.89 5.36
CA GLY A 272 9.83 27.56 4.05
C GLY A 272 9.35 26.62 2.95
N PRO A 273 9.18 27.10 1.71
CA PRO A 273 8.88 26.24 0.56
C PRO A 273 9.91 25.11 0.42
N CYS A 274 9.45 23.90 0.14
CA CYS A 274 10.32 22.74 -0.03
C CYS A 274 9.92 21.86 -1.23
N CYS A 275 10.87 21.08 -1.72
CA CYS A 275 10.64 20.12 -2.77
C CYS A 275 10.50 18.72 -2.15
N ILE A 276 9.37 18.05 -2.41
CA ILE A 276 9.10 16.71 -1.89
C ILE A 276 9.70 15.67 -2.84
N PHE A 277 9.45 15.82 -4.13
CA PHE A 277 9.92 14.94 -5.18
C PHE A 277 10.36 15.79 -6.35
N ASP A 278 11.54 15.52 -6.88
CA ASP A 278 12.05 16.18 -8.06
C ASP A 278 12.63 15.14 -9.00
N SER A 279 12.07 15.04 -10.19
CA SER A 279 12.65 14.26 -11.27
C SER A 279 12.84 15.15 -12.47
N ILE A 280 14.10 15.40 -12.82
CA ILE A 280 14.49 16.33 -13.88
C ILE A 280 15.53 15.65 -14.76
N ASP A 281 15.26 15.56 -16.05
CA ASP A 281 16.27 15.21 -17.06
C ASP A 281 16.74 16.45 -17.80
N GLY A 282 17.39 17.39 -17.09
CA GLY A 282 17.82 18.68 -17.64
C GLY A 282 16.67 19.43 -18.34
N ASP A 283 16.86 19.76 -19.62
CA ASP A 283 15.87 20.46 -20.45
C ASP A 283 14.79 19.51 -21.04
N GLN A 284 14.80 18.21 -20.72
CA GLN A 284 13.98 17.18 -21.37
C GLN A 284 12.64 16.91 -20.67
N GLY A 285 12.31 17.68 -19.63
CA GLY A 285 11.08 17.54 -18.87
C GLY A 285 11.25 16.76 -17.57
N GLY A 286 10.18 16.68 -16.80
CA GLY A 286 10.23 16.18 -15.43
C GLY A 286 8.90 16.26 -14.69
N LEU A 287 8.92 15.67 -13.49
CA LEU A 287 7.84 15.76 -12.51
C LEU A 287 8.41 16.34 -11.23
N ARG A 288 7.75 17.37 -10.71
CA ARG A 288 8.10 17.97 -9.43
C ARG A 288 6.88 18.11 -8.54
N LEU A 289 7.03 17.68 -7.30
CA LEU A 289 6.11 17.90 -6.20
C LEU A 289 6.74 18.86 -5.20
N SER A 290 6.01 19.90 -4.82
CA SER A 290 6.47 20.88 -3.86
C SER A 290 5.40 21.24 -2.85
N LEU A 291 5.84 21.62 -1.65
CA LEU A 291 4.99 22.15 -0.60
C LEU A 291 5.39 23.59 -0.34
N ARG A 292 4.41 24.49 -0.44
CA ARG A 292 4.55 25.89 -0.03
C ARG A 292 3.79 26.07 1.28
N PRO A 293 4.46 26.48 2.37
CA PRO A 293 3.78 26.78 3.63
C PRO A 293 2.77 27.92 3.43
N GLY A 294 1.68 27.88 4.17
CA GLY A 294 0.74 28.99 4.23
C GLY A 294 1.33 30.18 4.98
N ALA A 295 0.96 31.39 4.59
CA ALA A 295 1.32 32.62 5.30
C ALA A 295 0.07 33.26 5.92
N GLY A 296 0.16 33.72 7.17
CA GLY A 296 -0.88 34.56 7.78
C GLY A 296 -2.27 33.91 7.90
N GLY A 297 -2.33 32.60 8.18
CA GLY A 297 -3.60 31.86 8.34
C GLY A 297 -4.17 31.28 7.05
N THR A 298 -3.46 31.40 5.92
CA THR A 298 -3.77 30.63 4.72
C THR A 298 -3.29 29.19 4.86
N PRO A 299 -3.98 28.20 4.26
CA PRO A 299 -3.50 26.82 4.24
C PRO A 299 -2.22 26.70 3.42
N ALA A 300 -1.40 25.70 3.74
CA ALA A 300 -0.30 25.32 2.86
C ALA A 300 -0.83 24.93 1.48
N LEU A 301 0.05 25.02 0.49
CA LEU A 301 -0.27 24.75 -0.90
C LEU A 301 0.64 23.64 -1.40
N LEU A 302 0.01 22.52 -1.78
CA LEU A 302 0.68 21.40 -2.41
C LEU A 302 0.62 21.61 -3.92
N ALA A 303 1.75 21.48 -4.59
CA ALA A 303 1.86 21.74 -6.01
C ALA A 303 2.54 20.60 -6.75
N LEU A 304 1.99 20.27 -7.91
CA LEU A 304 2.53 19.34 -8.88
C LEU A 304 2.84 20.11 -10.16
N SER A 305 4.02 19.85 -10.73
CA SER A 305 4.39 20.36 -12.05
C SER A 305 4.93 19.24 -12.92
N VAL A 306 4.42 19.16 -14.14
CA VAL A 306 4.86 18.23 -15.19
C VAL A 306 5.38 19.06 -16.36
N GLN A 307 6.61 18.80 -16.75
CA GLN A 307 7.24 19.44 -17.90
C GLN A 307 7.64 18.38 -18.92
N ASP A 308 7.55 18.71 -20.20
CA ASP A 308 8.04 17.83 -21.27
C ASP A 308 9.32 18.34 -21.92
N SER A 309 9.82 17.60 -22.91
CA SER A 309 11.08 17.91 -23.60
C SER A 309 11.08 19.18 -24.45
N HIS A 310 9.91 19.79 -24.66
CA HIS A 310 9.72 21.06 -25.34
C HIS A 310 9.44 22.20 -24.36
N GLN A 311 9.72 21.99 -23.07
CA GLN A 311 9.49 22.96 -22.00
C GLN A 311 8.01 23.35 -21.82
N ARG A 312 7.08 22.54 -22.34
CA ARG A 312 5.65 22.73 -22.09
C ARG A 312 5.35 22.30 -20.66
N LEU A 313 4.65 23.14 -19.93
CA LEU A 313 4.47 23.00 -18.49
C LEU A 313 2.98 22.84 -18.16
N LEU A 314 2.67 21.88 -17.31
CA LEU A 314 1.42 21.75 -16.58
C LEU A 314 1.73 21.99 -15.11
N THR A 315 1.05 22.96 -14.49
CA THR A 315 1.15 23.22 -13.05
C THR A 315 -0.23 23.09 -12.43
N ALA A 316 -0.30 22.32 -11.36
CA ALA A 316 -1.48 22.12 -10.54
C ALA A 316 -1.15 22.48 -9.09
N GLU A 317 -2.06 23.15 -8.43
CA GLU A 317 -1.91 23.64 -7.07
C GLU A 317 -3.20 23.37 -6.30
N ALA A 318 -3.07 22.96 -5.03
CA ALA A 318 -4.22 22.74 -4.17
C ALA A 318 -3.93 23.27 -2.76
N PRO A 319 -4.80 24.12 -2.19
CA PRO A 319 -4.71 24.49 -0.78
C PRO A 319 -5.05 23.27 0.07
N CYS A 320 -4.11 22.83 0.90
CA CYS A 320 -4.29 21.68 1.78
C CYS A 320 -3.60 21.94 3.13
N PRO A 321 -4.31 21.83 4.27
CA PRO A 321 -3.77 22.10 5.60
C PRO A 321 -2.88 20.95 6.11
N ILE A 322 -1.83 20.62 5.35
CA ILE A 322 -0.89 19.53 5.68
C ILE A 322 0.28 19.98 6.57
N ASP A 323 0.45 21.29 6.78
CA ASP A 323 1.56 21.88 7.53
C ASP A 323 1.34 21.96 9.04
N ASN A 324 0.43 21.13 9.57
CA ASN A 324 0.02 21.13 10.98
C ASN A 324 0.89 20.26 11.90
N GLY A 325 1.99 19.69 11.39
CA GLY A 325 2.87 18.80 12.15
C GLY A 325 2.34 17.37 12.32
N GLN A 326 1.24 17.01 11.67
CA GLN A 326 0.68 15.66 11.65
C GLN A 326 1.08 14.91 10.37
N TRP A 327 1.09 13.58 10.45
CA TRP A 327 1.22 12.74 9.27
C TRP A 327 -0.02 12.88 8.39
N ARG A 328 0.20 12.98 7.09
CA ARG A 328 -0.82 13.08 6.05
C ARG A 328 -0.48 12.12 4.93
N HIS A 329 -1.46 11.39 4.46
CA HIS A 329 -1.38 10.60 3.24
C HIS A 329 -1.72 11.49 2.05
N VAL A 330 -0.93 11.40 0.97
CA VAL A 330 -1.04 12.25 -0.21
C VAL A 330 -0.93 11.38 -1.45
N CYS A 331 -1.90 11.51 -2.36
CA CYS A 331 -1.88 10.86 -3.67
C CYS A 331 -2.13 11.90 -4.78
N TRP A 332 -1.09 12.19 -5.55
CA TRP A 332 -1.20 12.97 -6.79
C TRP A 332 -1.35 12.04 -7.98
N ARG A 333 -2.28 12.35 -8.89
CA ARG A 333 -2.42 11.64 -10.16
C ARG A 333 -2.48 12.62 -11.32
N VAL A 334 -1.61 12.43 -12.30
CA VAL A 334 -1.73 13.00 -13.64
C VAL A 334 -2.59 12.02 -14.43
N GLU A 335 -3.86 12.34 -14.62
CA GLU A 335 -4.78 11.47 -15.34
C GLU A 335 -4.56 11.57 -16.85
N ASP A 336 -4.26 12.78 -17.32
CA ASP A 336 -3.92 13.07 -18.72
C ASP A 336 -3.26 14.46 -18.84
N SER A 337 -1.94 14.49 -19.08
CA SER A 337 -1.20 15.76 -19.20
C SER A 337 -1.64 16.62 -20.39
N GLU A 338 -2.09 15.99 -21.49
CA GLU A 338 -2.54 16.66 -22.71
C GLU A 338 -3.87 17.36 -22.48
N GLN A 339 -4.79 16.71 -21.76
CA GLN A 339 -6.07 17.30 -21.35
C GLN A 339 -5.96 18.14 -20.08
N ARG A 340 -4.75 18.25 -19.49
CA ARG A 340 -4.49 18.93 -18.21
C ARG A 340 -5.35 18.39 -17.07
N ARG A 341 -5.61 17.09 -17.06
CA ARG A 341 -6.39 16.43 -16.02
C ARG A 341 -5.47 15.90 -14.94
N VAL A 342 -5.69 16.38 -13.74
CA VAL A 342 -4.89 16.11 -12.55
C VAL A 342 -5.82 16.08 -11.35
N SER A 343 -5.55 15.18 -10.43
CA SER A 343 -6.35 14.99 -9.23
C SER A 343 -5.44 14.83 -8.01
N LEU A 344 -5.91 15.35 -6.87
CA LEU A 344 -5.26 15.21 -5.59
C LEU A 344 -6.22 14.57 -4.60
N GLU A 345 -5.73 13.59 -3.87
CA GLU A 345 -6.39 12.96 -2.73
C GLU A 345 -5.48 13.14 -1.50
N VAL A 346 -6.04 13.56 -0.37
CA VAL A 346 -5.33 13.70 0.90
C VAL A 346 -6.14 13.04 2.00
N ASP A 347 -5.54 12.09 2.71
CA ASP A 347 -6.21 11.26 3.72
C ASP A 347 -7.55 10.66 3.22
N GLY A 348 -7.55 10.15 1.97
CA GLY A 348 -8.74 9.58 1.34
C GLY A 348 -9.74 10.58 0.76
N GLU A 349 -9.58 11.88 1.01
CA GLU A 349 -10.49 12.91 0.52
C GLU A 349 -9.98 13.60 -0.75
N TRP A 350 -10.87 13.77 -1.75
CA TRP A 350 -10.56 14.50 -2.96
C TRP A 350 -10.47 16.00 -2.71
N ILE A 351 -9.34 16.60 -3.09
CA ILE A 351 -9.07 18.03 -2.94
C ILE A 351 -9.22 18.72 -4.29
N GLU A 352 -9.87 19.88 -4.31
CA GLU A 352 -10.00 20.70 -5.50
C GLU A 352 -8.63 21.23 -5.95
N VAL A 353 -8.29 20.97 -7.23
CA VAL A 353 -7.02 21.35 -7.83
C VAL A 353 -7.22 22.52 -8.77
N SER A 354 -6.48 23.60 -8.54
CA SER A 354 -6.36 24.74 -9.44
C SER A 354 -5.23 24.49 -10.44
N ILE A 355 -5.56 24.47 -11.73
CA ILE A 355 -4.56 24.37 -12.79
C ILE A 355 -4.16 25.78 -13.20
N SER A 356 -2.88 26.12 -13.09
CA SER A 356 -2.42 27.46 -13.42
C SER A 356 -2.61 27.75 -14.92
N PRO A 357 -3.07 28.96 -15.30
CA PRO A 357 -3.00 29.42 -16.68
C PRO A 357 -1.52 29.46 -17.07
N THR A 358 -1.15 28.58 -17.99
CA THR A 358 0.24 28.21 -18.28
C THR A 358 1.02 29.35 -18.91
N SER A 359 2.32 29.43 -18.63
CA SER A 359 3.28 30.24 -19.39
C SER A 359 3.49 29.71 -20.82
N SER A 360 3.10 28.46 -21.10
CA SER A 360 3.11 27.84 -22.43
C SER A 360 1.67 27.53 -22.90
N PRO A 361 1.25 27.95 -24.10
CA PRO A 361 -0.13 27.72 -24.56
C PRO A 361 -0.45 26.25 -24.82
N SER A 362 0.56 25.41 -25.03
CA SER A 362 0.40 23.99 -25.36
C SER A 362 0.66 23.08 -24.14
N PRO A 363 -0.16 22.04 -23.92
CA PRO A 363 0.05 21.09 -22.83
C PRO A 363 1.29 20.19 -23.07
N PRO A 364 1.87 19.60 -22.02
CA PRO A 364 2.96 18.64 -22.14
C PRO A 364 2.48 17.35 -22.83
N THR A 365 3.14 16.93 -23.91
CA THR A 365 2.77 15.71 -24.65
C THR A 365 3.96 14.84 -25.07
N GLU A 366 5.19 15.35 -24.96
CA GLU A 366 6.38 14.66 -25.50
C GLU A 366 7.40 14.33 -24.43
N PHE A 367 7.25 13.14 -23.86
CA PHE A 367 8.15 12.62 -22.86
C PHE A 367 9.08 11.57 -23.48
N LYS A 368 10.35 11.62 -23.08
CA LYS A 368 11.38 10.66 -23.51
C LYS A 368 11.78 9.79 -22.31
N ALA A 369 12.21 8.57 -22.57
CA ALA A 369 12.87 7.75 -21.56
C ALA A 369 14.15 8.45 -21.09
N TRP A 370 14.40 8.46 -19.78
CA TRP A 370 15.46 9.27 -19.21
C TRP A 370 16.78 8.50 -19.12
N ALA A 371 17.88 9.26 -19.10
CA ALA A 371 19.22 8.73 -18.86
C ALA A 371 19.80 9.14 -17.49
N ARG A 372 19.01 9.81 -16.62
CA ARG A 372 19.49 10.48 -15.39
C ARG A 372 18.56 10.32 -14.19
N SER A 373 19.00 10.82 -13.03
CA SER A 373 18.48 10.47 -11.71
C SER A 373 17.22 11.21 -11.25
N ALA A 374 16.44 10.59 -10.35
CA ALA A 374 15.36 11.24 -9.59
C ALA A 374 15.76 11.43 -8.11
N VAL A 375 15.21 12.44 -7.45
CA VAL A 375 15.56 12.82 -6.07
C VAL A 375 14.31 13.04 -5.21
N LEU A 376 14.36 12.59 -3.96
CA LEU A 376 13.34 12.81 -2.92
C LEU A 376 13.88 13.74 -1.82
N GLY A 377 13.10 14.77 -1.47
CA GLY A 377 13.28 15.67 -0.33
C GLY A 377 14.46 16.64 -0.45
N ARG A 378 14.26 17.82 -1.08
CA ARG A 378 15.29 18.85 -1.27
C ARG A 378 14.90 20.22 -0.71
#